data_AF-A0A529HKG8-F1
#
_entry.id   AF-A0A529HKG8-F1
#
_cell.length_a   1.000
_cell.length_b   1.000
_cell.length_c   1.000
_cell.angle_alpha   90.00
_cell.angle_beta   90.00
_cell.angle_gamma   90.00
#
_symmetry.space_group_name_H-M   'P 1'
#
loop_
_entity.id
_entity.type
_entity.pdbx_description
1 polymer ?
#
loop_
_entity_poly.entity_id
_entity_poly.type
_entity_poly.pdbx_seq_one_letter_code
_entity_poly.pdbx_strand_id
1 'polypeptide(L)'
;CKSKNDQTAAPTKTGLDMMINFALDSAQLDQTARTELDEFAKALKDNRLSSFSFVVEGHTDASGSDRYNQELSQRRAKSVAAFLTANGVQATRLEAIGLGKSHPRVANPYD
;
A
#
# COMPACT_ATOMS: atom_id res chain seq x y z
N CYS A 1 -24.43 29.67 16.45
CA CYS A 1 -23.45 29.75 15.36
C CYS A 1 -22.94 28.35 15.05
N LYS A 2 -23.01 27.94 13.78
CA LYS A 2 -22.68 26.59 13.30
C LYS A 2 -21.17 26.45 13.18
N SER A 3 -20.55 25.49 13.87
CA SER A 3 -19.22 24.98 13.50
C SER A 3 -19.38 23.52 13.10
N LYS A 4 -19.49 23.32 11.79
CA LYS A 4 -19.34 22.03 11.14
C LYS A 4 -17.85 21.71 11.17
N ASN A 5 -17.41 20.87 12.10
CA ASN A 5 -16.10 20.23 11.96
C ASN A 5 -16.30 19.09 10.95
N ASP A 6 -15.93 19.41 9.73
CA ASP A 6 -15.84 18.51 8.59
C ASP A 6 -14.81 17.41 8.93
N GLN A 7 -15.29 16.34 9.56
CA GLN A 7 -14.60 15.07 9.53
C GLN A 7 -14.65 14.62 8.06
N THR A 8 -13.62 14.97 7.29
CA THR A 8 -13.34 14.33 6.02
C THR A 8 -13.01 12.87 6.32
N ALA A 9 -14.06 12.08 6.50
CA ALA A 9 -13.98 10.64 6.64
C ALA A 9 -13.25 10.13 5.41
N ALA A 10 -12.07 9.54 5.62
CA ALA A 10 -11.42 8.74 4.59
C ALA A 10 -12.49 7.76 4.06
N PRO A 11 -12.57 7.55 2.73
CA PRO A 11 -13.55 6.64 2.16
C PRO A 11 -13.45 5.32 2.93
N THR A 12 -14.58 4.85 3.47
CA THR A 12 -14.64 3.59 4.21
C THR A 12 -14.17 2.51 3.24
N LYS A 13 -12.90 2.09 3.37
CA LYS A 13 -12.30 1.04 2.54
C LYS A 13 -13.13 -0.22 2.78
N THR A 14 -14.09 -0.45 1.90
CA THR A 14 -14.92 -1.66 1.90
C THR A 14 -14.10 -2.73 1.20
N GLY A 15 -13.03 -3.19 1.87
CA GLY A 15 -12.00 -4.00 1.20
C GLY A 15 -11.05 -4.70 2.15
N LEU A 16 -10.21 -5.56 1.58
CA LEU A 16 -9.07 -6.16 2.28
C LEU A 16 -7.95 -5.14 2.38
N ASP A 17 -7.44 -4.95 3.58
CA ASP A 17 -6.28 -4.14 3.87
C ASP A 17 -5.16 -5.04 4.40
N MET A 18 -3.98 -4.94 3.81
CA MET A 18 -2.80 -5.73 4.17
C MET A 18 -1.62 -4.80 4.37
N MET A 19 -0.93 -4.97 5.49
CA MET A 19 0.27 -4.22 5.80
C MET A 19 1.50 -5.07 5.51
N ILE A 20 2.40 -4.56 4.68
CA ILE A 20 3.68 -5.18 4.37
C ILE A 20 4.80 -4.27 4.85
N ASN A 21 5.71 -4.85 5.64
CA ASN A 21 6.88 -4.15 6.14
C ASN A 21 8.06 -4.31 5.18
N PHE A 22 8.90 -3.27 5.10
CA PHE A 22 10.13 -3.27 4.32
C PHE A 22 11.31 -2.96 5.21
N ALA A 23 12.48 -3.51 4.87
CA ALA A 23 13.73 -3.12 5.50
C ALA A 23 14.02 -1.63 5.27
N LEU A 24 14.83 -1.05 6.17
CA LEU A 24 15.27 0.35 6.08
C LEU A 24 15.86 0.63 4.70
N ASP A 25 15.40 1.71 4.09
CA ASP A 25 15.81 2.15 2.76
C ASP A 25 15.65 1.14 1.61
N SER A 26 14.87 0.07 1.84
CA SER A 26 14.66 -0.97 0.85
C SER A 26 13.24 -0.94 0.29
N ALA A 27 13.15 -1.31 -0.98
CA ALA A 27 11.89 -1.66 -1.66
C ALA A 27 11.85 -3.15 -2.05
N GLN A 28 12.76 -3.96 -1.51
CA GLN A 28 12.77 -5.40 -1.71
C GLN A 28 11.78 -6.08 -0.76
N LEU A 29 10.98 -6.98 -1.32
CA LEU A 29 10.12 -7.88 -0.56
C LEU A 29 10.97 -9.02 0.00
N ASP A 30 11.00 -9.13 1.32
CA ASP A 30 11.60 -10.26 2.02
C ASP A 30 10.75 -11.54 1.84
N GLN A 31 11.23 -12.66 2.39
CA GLN A 31 10.54 -13.94 2.23
C GLN A 31 9.17 -13.97 2.93
N THR A 32 9.04 -13.27 4.06
CA THR A 32 7.79 -13.19 4.82
C THR A 32 6.75 -12.41 4.02
N ALA A 33 7.09 -11.21 3.55
CA ALA A 33 6.25 -10.38 2.70
C ALA A 33 5.84 -11.10 1.42
N ARG A 34 6.76 -11.84 0.78
CA ARG A 34 6.43 -12.66 -0.40
C ARG A 34 5.40 -13.75 -0.08
N THR A 35 5.50 -14.39 1.08
CA THR A 35 4.56 -15.44 1.50
C THR A 35 3.18 -14.86 1.78
N GLU A 36 3.11 -13.73 2.48
CA GLU A 36 1.86 -13.01 2.74
C GLU A 36 1.20 -12.52 1.44
N LEU A 37 2.00 -11.94 0.54
CA LEU A 37 1.52 -11.47 -0.76
C LEU A 37 1.10 -12.62 -1.69
N ASP A 38 1.67 -13.82 -1.54
CA ASP A 38 1.24 -15.00 -2.30
C ASP A 38 -0.16 -15.44 -1.87
N GLU A 39 -0.41 -15.54 -0.56
CA GLU A 39 -1.75 -15.82 -0.02
C GLU A 39 -2.75 -14.72 -0.42
N PHE A 40 -2.31 -13.46 -0.40
CA PHE A 40 -3.12 -12.35 -0.87
C PHE A 40 -3.45 -12.47 -2.37
N ALA A 41 -2.46 -12.78 -3.21
CA ALA A 41 -2.67 -12.97 -4.64
C ALA A 41 -3.68 -14.09 -4.93
N LYS A 42 -3.66 -15.19 -4.16
CA LYS A 42 -4.67 -16.26 -4.26
C LYS A 42 -6.06 -15.72 -3.95
N ALA A 43 -6.21 -14.92 -2.90
CA ALA A 43 -7.49 -14.29 -2.57
C ALA A 43 -7.95 -13.33 -3.67
N LEU A 44 -7.08 -12.46 -4.20
CA LEU A 44 -7.40 -11.50 -5.26
C LEU A 44 -7.84 -12.13 -6.59
N LYS A 45 -7.43 -13.39 -6.82
CA LYS A 45 -7.82 -14.20 -7.97
C LYS A 45 -9.17 -14.88 -7.80
N ASP A 46 -9.75 -14.87 -6.60
CA ASP A 46 -11.09 -15.40 -6.38
C ASP A 46 -12.11 -14.62 -7.23
N ASN A 47 -12.99 -15.34 -7.92
CA ASN A 47 -14.01 -14.75 -8.79
C ASN A 47 -14.93 -13.78 -8.05
N ARG A 48 -15.14 -13.97 -6.74
CA ARG A 48 -15.91 -13.04 -5.90
C ARG A 48 -15.29 -11.65 -5.83
N LEU A 49 -13.97 -11.55 -6.02
CA LEU A 49 -13.23 -10.29 -5.98
C LEU A 49 -12.92 -9.76 -7.39
N SER A 50 -13.24 -10.50 -8.45
CA SER A 50 -12.88 -10.17 -9.84
C SER A 50 -13.37 -8.79 -10.33
N SER A 51 -14.48 -8.30 -9.78
CA SER A 51 -15.05 -6.97 -10.07
C SER A 51 -14.39 -5.82 -9.31
N PHE A 52 -13.53 -6.11 -8.33
CA PHE A 52 -12.86 -5.11 -7.52
C PHE A 52 -11.48 -4.76 -8.09
N SER A 53 -11.13 -3.48 -7.94
CA SER A 53 -9.80 -2.94 -8.18
C SER A 53 -9.14 -2.61 -6.84
N PHE A 54 -7.82 -2.73 -6.78
CA PHE A 54 -7.03 -2.60 -5.56
C PHE A 54 -5.98 -1.52 -5.74
N VAL A 55 -5.83 -0.69 -4.72
CA VAL A 55 -4.80 0.34 -4.66
C VAL A 55 -3.74 -0.11 -3.67
N VAL A 56 -2.50 -0.15 -4.14
CA VAL A 56 -1.30 -0.41 -3.36
C VAL A 56 -0.70 0.92 -2.97
N GLU A 57 -0.89 1.29 -1.71
CA GLU A 57 -0.38 2.53 -1.13
C GLU A 57 0.99 2.28 -0.49
N GLY A 58 2.02 2.96 -0.98
CA GLY A 58 3.34 2.95 -0.40
C GLY A 58 3.49 4.06 0.64
N HIS A 59 3.97 3.72 1.83
CA HIS A 59 4.28 4.68 2.88
C HIS A 59 5.76 4.58 3.26
N THR A 60 6.32 5.69 3.75
CA THR A 60 7.66 5.75 4.34
C THR A 60 7.59 6.39 5.71
N ASP A 61 8.63 6.18 6.52
CA ASP A 61 8.82 6.94 7.74
C ASP A 61 9.07 8.44 7.44
N ALA A 62 9.02 9.26 8.49
CA ALA A 62 9.21 10.71 8.37
C ALA A 62 10.68 11.13 8.18
N SER A 63 11.62 10.20 8.29
CA SER A 63 13.05 10.49 8.21
C SER A 63 13.47 10.66 6.75
N GLY A 64 14.24 11.70 6.45
CA GLY A 64 14.67 12.01 5.08
C GLY A 64 13.79 13.05 4.36
N SER A 65 14.20 13.36 3.12
CA SER A 65 13.53 14.40 2.32
C SER A 65 12.22 13.91 1.71
N ASP A 66 11.25 14.81 1.55
CA ASP A 66 9.92 14.52 1.00
C ASP A 66 10.01 13.84 -0.36
N ARG A 67 10.88 14.36 -1.23
CA ARG A 67 11.14 13.81 -2.56
C ARG A 67 11.69 12.37 -2.47
N TYR A 68 12.65 12.14 -1.59
CA TYR A 68 13.23 10.82 -1.40
C TYR A 68 12.18 9.79 -0.96
N ASN A 69 11.37 10.19 0.02
CA ASN A 69 10.30 9.37 0.58
C ASN A 69 9.17 9.13 -0.42
N GLN A 70 8.86 10.10 -1.27
CA GLN A 70 7.94 9.93 -2.39
C GLN A 70 8.47 8.91 -3.41
N GLU A 71 9.74 9.00 -3.80
CA GLU A 71 10.35 8.05 -4.75
C GLU A 71 10.48 6.65 -4.13
N LEU A 72 10.81 6.52 -2.85
CA LEU A 72 10.92 5.25 -2.15
C LEU A 72 9.55 4.57 -1.95
N SER A 73 8.53 5.32 -1.50
CA SER A 73 7.16 4.79 -1.38
C SER A 73 6.62 4.31 -2.72
N GLN A 74 6.84 5.06 -3.80
CA GLN A 74 6.43 4.65 -5.14
C GLN A 74 7.13 3.37 -5.57
N ARG A 75 8.44 3.24 -5.30
CA ARG A 75 9.20 2.01 -5.60
C ARG A 75 8.65 0.82 -4.83
N ARG A 76 8.35 0.96 -3.53
CA ARG A 76 7.73 -0.08 -2.70
C ARG A 76 6.37 -0.53 -3.24
N ALA A 77 5.49 0.43 -3.55
CA ALA A 77 4.18 0.14 -4.14
C ALA A 77 4.30 -0.61 -5.48
N LYS A 78 5.24 -0.18 -6.34
CA LYS A 78 5.54 -0.87 -7.60
C LYS A 78 6.07 -2.29 -7.38
N SER A 79 6.95 -2.52 -6.40
CA SER A 79 7.45 -3.86 -6.07
C SER A 79 6.32 -4.82 -5.70
N VAL A 80 5.37 -4.36 -4.87
CA VAL A 80 4.19 -5.16 -4.49
C VAL A 80 3.31 -5.44 -5.70
N ALA A 81 2.96 -4.41 -6.48
CA ALA A 81 2.12 -4.58 -7.66
C ALA A 81 2.76 -5.51 -8.69
N ALA A 82 4.08 -5.41 -8.90
CA ALA A 82 4.83 -6.32 -9.77
C ALA A 82 4.79 -7.76 -9.26
N PHE A 83 4.94 -7.97 -7.94
CA PHE A 83 4.84 -9.30 -7.34
C PHE A 83 3.44 -9.90 -7.49
N LEU A 84 2.38 -9.12 -7.22
CA LEU A 84 1.00 -9.59 -7.39
C LEU A 84 0.69 -9.92 -8.87
N THR A 85 1.19 -9.09 -9.80
CA THR A 85 1.05 -9.34 -11.24
C THR A 85 1.77 -10.63 -11.66
N ALA A 86 2.99 -10.86 -11.16
CA ALA A 86 3.73 -12.09 -11.41
C ALA A 86 3.01 -13.35 -10.89
N ASN A 87 2.18 -13.21 -9.85
CA ASN A 87 1.35 -14.29 -9.29
C ASN A 87 -0.02 -14.44 -9.99
N GLY A 88 -0.25 -13.69 -11.08
CA GLY A 88 -1.42 -13.82 -11.94
C GLY A 88 -2.59 -12.91 -11.60
N VAL A 89 -2.38 -11.88 -10.78
CA VAL A 89 -3.35 -10.79 -10.64
C VAL A 89 -3.26 -9.88 -11.87
N GLN A 90 -4.40 -9.48 -12.45
CA GLN A 90 -4.40 -8.61 -13.62
C GLN A 90 -3.87 -7.21 -13.24
N ALA A 91 -2.88 -6.71 -13.97
CA ALA A 91 -2.28 -5.40 -13.74
C ALA A 91 -3.31 -4.25 -13.84
N THR A 92 -4.36 -4.40 -14.65
CA THR A 92 -5.46 -3.42 -14.78
C THR A 92 -6.28 -3.27 -13.50
N ARG A 93 -6.22 -4.25 -12.59
CA ARG A 93 -6.90 -4.22 -11.29
C ARG A 93 -6.01 -3.68 -10.18
N LEU A 94 -4.76 -3.35 -10.47
CA LEU A 94 -3.77 -2.90 -9.49
C LEU A 94 -3.30 -1.49 -9.81
N GLU A 95 -3.46 -0.59 -8.87
CA GLU A 95 -2.92 0.77 -8.95
C GLU A 95 -1.86 0.95 -7.87
N ALA A 96 -0.64 1.37 -8.24
CA ALA A 96 0.45 1.56 -7.30
C ALA A 96 0.73 3.05 -7.07
N ILE A 97 0.49 3.53 -5.85
CA ILE A 97 0.61 4.95 -5.49
C ILE A 97 1.59 5.08 -4.33
N GLY A 98 2.66 5.85 -4.51
CA GLY A 98 3.49 6.31 -3.38
C GLY A 98 2.85 7.51 -2.70
N LEU A 99 2.67 7.46 -1.39
CA LEU A 99 2.17 8.59 -0.58
C LEU A 99 3.30 9.25 0.23
N GLY A 100 4.53 8.76 0.13
CA GLY A 100 5.67 9.25 0.90
C GLY A 100 5.38 9.29 2.41
N LYS A 101 5.81 10.38 3.05
CA LYS A 101 5.61 10.64 4.48
C LYS A 101 4.36 11.46 4.80
N SER A 102 3.57 11.87 3.81
CA SER A 102 2.43 12.79 4.01
C SER A 102 1.22 12.11 4.68
N HIS A 103 1.22 10.77 4.71
CA HIS A 103 0.26 9.97 5.46
C HIS A 103 1.00 8.91 6.29
N PRO A 104 1.59 9.28 7.44
CA PRO A 104 2.15 8.28 8.34
C PRO A 104 1.02 7.39 8.85
N ARG A 105 1.14 6.07 8.64
CA ARG A 105 0.13 5.09 9.05
C ARG A 105 0.07 4.91 10.57
N VAL A 106 1.16 5.27 11.25
CA VAL A 106 1.31 5.27 12.70
C VAL A 106 1.40 6.73 13.16
N ALA A 107 0.62 7.11 14.17
CA ALA A 107 0.63 8.47 14.71
C ALA A 107 2.01 8.88 15.27
N ASN A 108 2.86 7.89 15.57
CA ASN A 108 4.23 8.10 16.02
C ASN A 108 5.22 7.69 14.92
N PRO A 109 6.01 8.61 14.36
CA PRO A 109 6.95 8.34 13.28
C PRO A 109 8.21 7.54 13.69
N TYR A 110 8.27 7.01 14.93
CA TYR A 110 9.44 6.36 15.53
C TYR A 110 9.16 5.00 16.21
N ASP A 111 7.97 4.41 16.01
CA ASP A 111 7.59 3.10 16.60
C ASP A 111 7.79 1.95 15.59
#